data_AF-A0AAU4U028-F1
#
_entry.id   AF-A0AAU4U028-F1
#
_cell.length_a   1.000
_cell.length_b   1.000
_cell.length_c   1.000
_cell.angle_alpha   90.00
_cell.angle_beta   90.00
_cell.angle_gamma   90.00
#
_symmetry.space_group_name_H-M   'P 1'
#
loop_
_entity.id
_entity.type
_entity.pdbx_description
1 polymer ?
#
loop_
_entity_poly.entity_id
_entity_poly.type
_entity_poly.pdbx_seq_one_letter_code
_entity_poly.pdbx_strand_id
1 'polypeptide(L)'
;MDSSIWEGLVFSGEWVNGSGEEYDAVEPATGKTLGRVGCGTPADVDKAVERAAPAQREWAARPYSDRAAVLRRAARLFEEHRQEIETWLIRESGAIRPFAALQVSTGGS
;
A
#
# COMPACT_ATOMS: atom_id res chain seq x y z
N MET A 1 5.70 -7.67 13.94
CA MET A 1 4.48 -6.89 14.25
C MET A 1 3.28 -7.83 14.24
N ASP A 2 2.28 -7.49 15.05
CA ASP A 2 0.97 -8.16 15.09
C ASP A 2 0.22 -7.94 13.76
N SER A 3 -0.45 -8.94 13.18
CA SER A 3 -1.24 -8.77 11.94
C SER A 3 -2.55 -8.02 12.19
N SER A 4 -2.95 -7.88 13.46
CA SER A 4 -4.17 -7.20 13.88
C SER A 4 -4.28 -5.73 13.47
N ILE A 5 -3.17 -5.10 13.03
CA ILE A 5 -3.14 -3.69 12.60
C ILE A 5 -3.70 -3.44 11.19
N TRP A 6 -3.92 -4.47 10.38
CA TRP A 6 -4.49 -4.32 9.02
C TRP A 6 -5.56 -5.35 8.67
N GLU A 7 -5.96 -6.21 9.63
CA GLU A 7 -6.98 -7.23 9.40
C GLU A 7 -8.35 -6.62 9.05
N GLY A 8 -8.84 -6.88 7.84
CA GLY A 8 -10.11 -6.34 7.34
C GLY A 8 -10.10 -4.84 6.99
N LEU A 9 -8.93 -4.19 7.04
CA LEU A 9 -8.79 -2.74 6.84
C LEU A 9 -8.29 -2.39 5.43
N VAL A 10 -8.65 -1.20 4.97
CA VAL A 10 -8.14 -0.50 3.79
C VAL A 10 -7.56 0.85 4.20
N PHE A 11 -6.56 1.35 3.47
CA PHE A 11 -5.95 2.65 3.76
C PHE A 11 -6.52 3.75 2.85
N SER A 12 -7.19 4.75 3.44
CA SER A 12 -7.73 5.94 2.73
C SER A 12 -7.23 7.27 3.33
N GLY A 13 -5.98 7.26 3.83
CA GLY A 13 -5.40 8.33 4.65
C GLY A 13 -5.39 7.97 6.15
N GLU A 14 -6.28 7.05 6.55
CA GLU A 14 -6.29 6.34 7.82
C GLU A 14 -6.69 4.88 7.55
N TRP A 15 -6.41 3.97 8.49
CA TRP A 15 -6.90 2.59 8.41
C TRP A 15 -8.39 2.56 8.74
N VAL A 16 -9.21 2.14 7.77
CA VAL A 16 -10.67 2.04 7.90
C VAL A 16 -11.12 0.64 7.51
N ASN A 17 -12.26 0.17 8.03
CA ASN A 17 -12.82 -1.11 7.57
C ASN A 17 -13.11 -1.06 6.06
N GLY A 18 -12.67 -2.06 5.33
CA GLY A 18 -13.09 -2.25 3.94
C GLY A 18 -14.61 -2.49 3.89
N SER A 19 -15.30 -1.92 2.91
CA SER A 19 -16.74 -2.15 2.72
C SER A 19 -17.07 -3.29 1.76
N GLY A 20 -16.05 -3.93 1.18
CA GLY A 20 -16.14 -5.11 0.31
C GLY A 20 -15.76 -6.41 1.01
N GLU A 21 -15.63 -7.48 0.21
CA GLU A 21 -15.18 -8.80 0.70
C GLU A 21 -13.72 -8.75 1.18
N GLU A 22 -13.38 -9.58 2.18
CA GLU A 22 -12.01 -9.75 2.64
C GLU A 22 -11.28 -10.79 1.77
N TYR A 23 -9.98 -10.59 1.59
CA TYR A 23 -9.10 -11.51 0.86
C TYR A 23 -7.98 -12.00 1.75
N ASP A 24 -7.67 -13.30 1.66
CA ASP A 24 -6.51 -13.87 2.33
C ASP A 24 -5.21 -13.40 1.64
N ALA A 25 -4.35 -12.71 2.38
CA ALA A 25 -2.98 -12.46 1.96
C ALA A 25 -2.17 -13.74 2.21
N VAL A 26 -1.74 -14.42 1.15
CA VAL A 26 -1.05 -15.71 1.24
C VAL A 26 0.41 -15.56 0.84
N GLU A 27 1.32 -16.10 1.64
CA GLU A 27 2.74 -16.18 1.32
C GLU A 27 2.98 -17.16 0.15
N PRO A 28 3.46 -16.71 -1.03
CA PRO A 28 3.58 -17.58 -2.19
C PRO A 28 4.61 -18.71 -2.01
N ALA A 29 5.62 -18.50 -1.16
CA ALA A 29 6.70 -19.45 -0.92
C ALA A 29 6.29 -20.63 -0.02
N THR A 30 5.28 -20.44 0.84
CA THR A 30 4.88 -21.45 1.83
C THR A 30 3.41 -21.86 1.73
N GLY A 31 2.59 -21.08 1.02
CA GLY A 31 1.14 -21.24 0.97
C GLY A 31 0.43 -20.86 2.28
N LYS A 32 1.13 -20.29 3.27
CA LYS A 32 0.54 -19.90 4.55
C LYS A 32 -0.15 -18.55 4.45
N THR A 33 -1.32 -18.43 5.06
CA THR A 33 -2.01 -17.15 5.21
C THR A 33 -1.24 -16.25 6.18
N LEU A 34 -0.90 -15.06 5.71
CA LEU A 34 -0.22 -14.00 6.45
C LEU A 34 -1.22 -13.09 7.19
N GLY A 35 -2.45 -12.98 6.69
CA GLY A 35 -3.54 -12.19 7.27
C GLY A 35 -4.70 -12.02 6.29
N ARG A 36 -5.73 -11.27 6.67
CA ARG A 36 -6.86 -10.90 5.79
C ARG A 36 -6.85 -9.40 5.53
N VAL A 37 -7.01 -9.01 4.27
CA VAL A 37 -7.11 -7.60 3.89
C VAL A 37 -8.54 -7.29 3.47
N GLY A 38 -9.08 -6.16 3.93
CA GLY A 38 -10.36 -5.68 3.42
C GLY A 38 -10.20 -5.18 1.99
N CYS A 39 -11.24 -5.30 1.16
CA CYS A 39 -11.29 -4.60 -0.12
C CYS A 39 -12.21 -3.40 -0.08
N GLY A 40 -11.81 -2.35 -0.79
CA GLY A 40 -12.64 -1.16 -1.00
C GLY A 40 -13.65 -1.39 -2.12
N THR A 41 -14.82 -0.80 -2.00
CA THR A 41 -15.80 -0.72 -3.08
C THR A 41 -15.52 0.48 -3.99
N PRO A 42 -16.15 0.60 -5.18
CA PRO A 42 -16.05 1.82 -5.97
C PRO A 42 -16.41 3.10 -5.18
N ALA A 43 -17.37 3.02 -4.26
CA ALA A 43 -17.72 4.12 -3.39
C ALA A 43 -16.61 4.50 -2.39
N ASP A 44 -15.77 3.56 -1.96
CA ASP A 44 -14.60 3.87 -1.12
C ASP A 44 -13.50 4.54 -1.94
N VAL A 45 -13.35 4.17 -3.21
CA VAL A 45 -12.45 4.86 -4.16
C VAL A 45 -12.89 6.30 -4.35
N ASP A 46 -14.18 6.54 -4.57
CA ASP A 46 -14.71 7.91 -4.73
C ASP A 46 -14.43 8.77 -3.49
N LYS A 47 -14.69 8.26 -2.29
CA LYS A 47 -14.36 8.94 -1.03
C LYS A 47 -12.86 9.21 -0.88
N ALA A 48 -12.01 8.26 -1.28
CA ALA A 48 -10.56 8.46 -1.24
C ALA A 48 -10.12 9.56 -2.21
N VAL A 49 -10.73 9.63 -3.40
CA VAL A 49 -10.48 10.69 -4.39
C VAL A 49 -10.92 12.06 -3.88
N GLU A 50 -12.11 12.15 -3.28
CA GLU A 50 -12.62 13.39 -2.67
C GLU A 50 -11.68 13.93 -1.59
N ARG A 51 -11.07 13.05 -0.78
CA ARG A 51 -10.05 13.42 0.22
C ARG A 51 -8.71 13.78 -0.41
N ALA A 52 -8.27 13.04 -1.42
CA ALA A 52 -6.97 13.23 -2.05
C ALA A 52 -6.88 14.52 -2.87
N ALA A 53 -7.98 14.94 -3.51
CA ALA A 53 -8.01 16.12 -4.39
C ALA A 53 -7.60 17.45 -3.71
N PRO A 54 -8.12 17.84 -2.52
CA PRO A 54 -7.61 19.01 -1.81
C PRO A 54 -6.17 18.81 -1.30
N ALA A 55 -5.85 17.65 -0.73
CA ALA A 55 -4.52 17.35 -0.20
C ALA A 55 -3.42 17.42 -1.29
N GLN A 56 -3.73 16.98 -2.51
CA GLN A 56 -2.82 17.06 -3.67
C GLN A 56 -2.54 18.51 -4.07
N ARG A 57 -3.54 19.39 -4.02
CA ARG A 57 -3.37 20.83 -4.28
C ARG A 57 -2.52 21.50 -3.20
N GLU A 58 -2.77 21.20 -1.93
CA GLU A 58 -1.97 21.69 -0.81
C GLU A 58 -0.52 21.22 -0.90
N TRP A 59 -0.30 19.94 -1.22
CA TRP A 59 1.02 19.37 -1.43
C TRP A 59 1.76 20.04 -2.59
N ALA A 60 1.07 20.29 -3.71
CA ALA A 60 1.63 20.98 -4.86
C ALA A 60 2.03 22.43 -4.54
N ALA A 61 1.28 23.11 -3.67
CA ALA A 61 1.56 24.48 -3.23
C ALA A 61 2.74 24.58 -2.25
N ARG A 62 3.18 23.47 -1.63
CA ARG A 62 4.32 23.49 -0.70
C ARG A 62 5.65 23.84 -1.39
N PRO A 63 6.54 24.59 -0.71
CA PRO A 63 7.90 24.82 -1.18
C PRO A 63 8.64 23.52 -1.50
N TYR A 64 9.53 23.59 -2.50
CA TYR A 64 10.37 22.46 -2.88
C TYR A 64 11.18 21.90 -1.71
N SER A 65 11.74 22.77 -0.85
CA SER A 65 12.49 22.40 0.34
C SER A 65 11.72 21.47 1.28
N ASP A 66 10.43 21.76 1.45
CA ASP A 66 9.57 21.09 2.43
C ASP A 66 9.19 19.71 1.90
N ARG A 67 8.84 19.63 0.61
CA ARG A 67 8.63 18.33 -0.06
C ARG A 67 9.90 17.47 -0.02
N ALA A 68 11.06 18.06 -0.31
CA ALA A 68 12.33 17.37 -0.25
C ALA A 68 12.70 16.91 1.17
N ALA A 69 12.34 17.68 2.21
CA ALA A 69 12.53 17.28 3.60
C ALA A 69 11.69 16.05 3.96
N VAL A 70 10.42 16.02 3.54
CA VAL A 70 9.53 14.87 3.74
C VAL A 70 10.08 13.61 3.06
N LEU A 71 10.48 13.71 1.78
CA LEU A 71 11.04 12.58 1.04
C LEU A 71 12.36 12.07 1.66
N ARG A 72 13.23 12.98 2.11
CA ARG A 72 14.48 12.59 2.81
C ARG A 72 14.21 11.89 4.14
N ARG A 73 13.20 12.35 4.90
CA ARG A 73 12.79 11.69 6.13
C ARG A 73 12.25 10.28 5.85
N ALA A 74 11.43 10.13 4.81
CA ALA A 74 10.95 8.82 4.38
C ALA A 74 12.12 7.90 4.01
N ALA A 75 13.06 8.36 3.17
CA ALA A 75 14.24 7.58 2.78
C ALA A 75 15.08 7.13 3.98
N ARG A 76 15.25 7.99 4.99
CA ARG A 76 15.94 7.62 6.23
C ARG A 76 15.21 6.50 6.97
N LEU A 77 13.90 6.60 7.12
CA LEU A 77 13.10 5.56 7.77
C LEU A 77 13.16 4.23 7.00
N PHE A 78 13.15 4.29 5.66
CA PHE A 78 13.34 3.09 4.83
C PHE A 78 14.71 2.42 5.10
N GLU A 79 15.78 3.20 5.23
CA GLU A 79 17.11 2.66 5.52
C GLU A 79 17.20 2.10 6.95
N GLU A 80 16.66 2.81 7.94
CA GLU A 80 16.63 2.39 9.34
C GLU A 80 15.87 1.06 9.52
N HIS A 81 14.82 0.82 8.73
CA HIS A 81 13.97 -0.36 8.80
C HIS A 81 14.18 -1.35 7.64
N ARG A 82 15.27 -1.22 6.88
CA ARG A 82 15.50 -1.92 5.61
C ARG A 82 15.31 -3.44 5.71
N GLN A 83 15.92 -4.09 6.71
CA GLN A 83 15.84 -5.55 6.85
C GLN A 83 14.41 -6.05 7.15
N GLU A 84 13.65 -5.29 7.95
CA GLU A 84 12.27 -5.63 8.28
C GLU A 84 11.37 -5.44 7.05
N ILE A 85 11.53 -4.32 6.34
CA ILE A 85 10.80 -4.01 5.10
C ILE A 85 11.11 -5.05 4.02
N GLU A 86 12.38 -5.43 3.83
CA GLU A 86 12.79 -6.48 2.89
C GLU A 86 12.15 -7.83 3.22
N THR A 87 12.15 -8.20 4.51
CA THR A 87 11.54 -9.46 4.96
C THR A 87 10.03 -9.48 4.66
N TRP A 88 9.33 -8.39 4.95
CA TRP A 88 7.89 -8.30 4.67
C TRP A 88 7.59 -8.25 3.17
N LEU A 89 8.36 -7.48 2.38
CA LEU A 89 8.23 -7.48 0.92
C LEU A 89 8.39 -8.88 0.33
N ILE A 90 9.36 -9.65 0.81
CA ILE A 90 9.58 -11.04 0.36
C ILE A 90 8.39 -11.94 0.75
N ARG A 91 7.90 -11.82 1.98
CA ARG A 91 6.80 -12.65 2.49
C ARG A 91 5.46 -12.32 1.84
N GLU A 92 5.13 -11.03 1.75
CA GLU A 92 3.87 -10.53 1.19
C GLU A 92 3.84 -10.66 -0.35
N SER A 93 4.97 -10.42 -1.02
CA SER A 93 5.00 -10.35 -2.49
C SER A 93 5.51 -11.63 -3.16
N GLY A 94 6.35 -12.46 -2.49
CA GLY A 94 7.03 -13.63 -3.08
C GLY A 94 8.02 -13.34 -4.23
N ALA A 95 8.01 -12.12 -4.72
CA ALA A 95 8.83 -11.43 -5.72
C ALA A 95 8.10 -10.09 -5.87
N ILE A 96 8.73 -8.96 -6.19
CA ILE A 96 7.97 -7.73 -6.47
C ILE A 96 7.15 -7.94 -7.76
N ARG A 97 5.92 -8.50 -7.66
CA ARG A 97 4.92 -8.66 -8.72
C ARG A 97 4.09 -7.42 -9.10
N PRO A 98 4.13 -6.24 -8.44
CA PRO A 98 3.41 -5.08 -8.96
C PRO A 98 3.88 -4.66 -10.37
N PHE A 99 5.08 -5.09 -10.79
CA PHE A 99 5.67 -4.78 -12.10
C PHE A 99 5.54 -5.92 -13.13
N ALA A 100 5.43 -7.19 -12.70
CA ALA A 100 5.47 -8.35 -13.60
C ALA A 100 4.10 -8.81 -14.13
N ALA A 101 3.00 -8.53 -13.42
CA ALA A 101 1.66 -8.92 -13.88
C ALA A 101 1.00 -7.88 -14.81
N LEU A 102 1.28 -6.58 -14.61
CA LEU A 102 0.74 -5.51 -15.47
C LEU A 102 1.40 -5.48 -16.87
N GLN A 103 2.63 -5.97 -17.01
CA GLN A 103 3.36 -6.01 -18.29
C GLN A 103 3.08 -7.26 -19.15
N VAL A 104 2.45 -8.31 -18.62
CA VAL A 104 2.24 -9.57 -19.38
C VAL A 104 0.83 -9.68 -19.97
N SER A 105 -0.20 -9.03 -19.42
CA SER A 105 -1.58 -9.15 -19.93
C SER A 105 -2.02 -8.08 -20.93
N THR A 106 -1.24 -7.02 -21.17
CA THR A 106 -1.63 -5.91 -22.08
C THR A 106 -0.79 -5.86 -23.38
N GLY A 107 0.06 -6.86 -23.64
CA GLY A 107 0.92 -6.93 -24.83
C GLY A 107 0.53 -8.01 -25.85
N GLY A 108 -0.66 -8.61 -25.71
CA GLY A 108 -1.09 -9.75 -26.51
C GLY A 108 -2.57 -9.70 -26.85
N SER A 109 -3.03 -8.63 -27.51
CA SER A 109 -4.20 -8.61 -28.40
C SER A 109 -4.10 -7.41 -29.31
#